data_AF-A0AAV5ABV7-F1
#
_entry.id   AF-A0AAV5ABV7-F1
#
_cell.length_a   1.000
_cell.length_b   1.000
_cell.length_c   1.000
_cell.angle_alpha   90.00
_cell.angle_beta   90.00
_cell.angle_gamma   90.00
#
_symmetry.space_group_name_H-M   'P 1'
#
loop_
_entity.id
_entity.type
_entity.pdbx_description
1 polymer ?
#
loop_
_entity_poly.entity_id
_entity_poly.type
_entity_poly.pdbx_seq_one_letter_code
_entity_poly.pdbx_strand_id
1 'polypeptide(L)'
;MAKSLFFLTLLGALLTHALAANFTVVINESASHAIPSTLYGMMYESGDGGLYAELLQNRAFQQVTANTSAALNAWSAINSGASIAVVDNTPSLSEALPNSLQLTVPKGATGSVGVQNSGYSGSTFKGPFNIALKSSTTGATLASASVQITEPSTQWTQISVQLKPTATASDTNNVFEVTVDGASAAGQSIFFALFSLFPPTFMNRANGMRLDIATGQEPSQRWIWNNTIGPLTDRPGRPGDWGYVNTDGLGLLEYLEFIEDMGMQPIMAVWAGYSLGGQSIAENELGPYIQAAKDQASA
;
A
#
# COMPACT_ATOMS: atom_id res chain seq x y z
N MET A 1 38.97 -4.96 74.52
CA MET A 1 38.58 -3.71 73.81
C MET A 1 38.70 -4.04 72.33
N ALA A 2 37.66 -4.08 71.48
CA ALA A 2 36.34 -3.40 71.42
C ALA A 2 36.38 -1.99 70.82
N LYS A 3 35.47 -1.77 69.85
CA LYS A 3 35.32 -0.63 68.93
C LYS A 3 36.38 -0.59 67.79
N SER A 4 36.06 -0.14 66.58
CA SER A 4 34.79 0.44 66.11
C SER A 4 34.31 -0.14 64.76
N LEU A 5 32.99 -0.17 64.60
CA LEU A 5 32.26 -0.43 63.36
C LEU A 5 31.57 0.88 62.98
N PHE A 6 31.71 1.41 61.76
CA PHE A 6 30.70 2.30 61.15
C PHE A 6 30.84 2.42 59.63
N PHE A 7 29.71 2.70 59.00
CA PHE A 7 29.41 2.81 57.56
C PHE A 7 30.39 3.64 56.71
N LEU A 8 30.55 3.23 55.44
CA LEU A 8 30.20 4.10 54.32
C LEU A 8 29.65 3.30 53.12
N THR A 9 28.63 3.84 52.44
CA THR A 9 27.97 3.23 51.28
C THR A 9 28.45 3.83 49.97
N LEU A 10 28.93 2.99 49.04
CA LEU A 10 29.15 3.31 47.62
C LEU A 10 28.84 1.99 46.87
N LEU A 11 27.71 1.80 46.19
CA LEU A 11 27.24 2.49 44.98
C LEU A 11 28.32 2.44 43.87
N GLY A 12 28.33 1.37 43.09
CA GLY A 12 29.44 1.06 42.17
C GLY A 12 29.09 0.09 41.03
N ALA A 13 27.92 0.27 40.41
CA ALA A 13 27.44 -0.37 39.18
C ALA A 13 27.33 -1.92 39.13
N LEU A 14 26.20 -2.40 38.61
CA LEU A 14 26.17 -3.72 37.96
C LEU A 14 27.05 -3.63 36.71
N LEU A 15 28.12 -4.41 36.65
CA LEU A 15 28.88 -4.63 35.41
C LEU A 15 28.17 -5.64 34.51
N THR A 16 26.95 -5.27 34.09
CA THR A 16 26.29 -5.85 32.92
C THR A 16 27.13 -5.54 31.70
N HIS A 17 28.08 -6.42 31.41
CA HIS A 17 28.84 -6.41 30.16
C HIS A 17 27.87 -6.75 29.03
N ALA A 18 27.24 -5.72 28.48
CA ALA A 18 26.62 -5.82 27.17
C ALA A 18 27.74 -6.22 26.20
N LEU A 19 27.69 -7.46 25.71
CA LEU A 19 28.59 -7.94 24.68
C LEU A 19 28.23 -7.24 23.37
N ALA A 20 28.76 -6.02 23.21
CA ALA A 20 28.73 -5.30 21.94
C ALA A 20 29.46 -6.14 20.90
N ALA A 21 28.68 -6.83 20.07
CA ALA A 21 29.21 -7.61 18.97
C ALA A 21 29.81 -6.63 17.94
N ASN A 22 31.14 -6.59 17.85
CA ASN A 22 31.88 -5.71 16.95
C ASN A 22 31.69 -6.13 15.49
N PHE A 23 30.56 -5.73 14.90
CA PHE A 23 30.25 -5.96 13.50
C PHE A 23 31.16 -5.10 12.61
N THR A 24 32.03 -5.76 11.85
CA THR A 24 33.01 -5.09 10.99
C THR A 24 32.60 -5.23 9.53
N VAL A 25 32.18 -4.11 8.92
CA VAL A 25 31.94 -4.05 7.47
C VAL A 25 33.28 -3.82 6.77
N VAL A 26 33.78 -4.82 6.04
CA VAL A 26 34.94 -4.68 5.17
C VAL A 26 34.47 -4.22 3.80
N ILE A 27 34.70 -2.94 3.49
CA ILE A 27 34.47 -2.39 2.14
C ILE A 27 35.69 -2.71 1.28
N ASN A 28 35.47 -3.26 0.09
CA ASN A 28 36.53 -3.46 -0.90
C ASN A 28 36.80 -2.14 -1.64
N GLU A 29 38.06 -1.73 -1.75
CA GLU A 29 38.48 -0.54 -2.48
C GLU A 29 38.23 -0.66 -4.00
N SER A 30 38.13 -1.88 -4.52
CA SER A 30 37.77 -2.15 -5.91
C SER A 30 36.26 -2.31 -6.09
N ALA A 31 35.65 -1.44 -6.89
CA ALA A 31 34.26 -1.57 -7.32
C ALA A 31 34.05 -2.86 -8.14
N SER A 32 32.98 -3.61 -7.84
CA SER A 32 32.69 -4.88 -8.53
C SER A 32 32.07 -4.71 -9.93
N HIS A 33 31.43 -3.56 -10.17
CA HIS A 33 30.85 -3.14 -11.44
C HIS A 33 30.62 -1.61 -11.42
N ALA A 34 30.35 -1.02 -12.58
CA ALA A 34 29.88 0.36 -12.66
C ALA A 34 28.40 0.44 -12.27
N ILE A 35 28.03 1.47 -11.50
CA ILE A 35 26.63 1.78 -11.19
C ILE A 35 25.98 2.44 -12.42
N PRO A 36 24.81 1.94 -12.91
CA PRO A 36 24.11 2.57 -14.03
C PRO A 36 23.65 3.99 -13.70
N SER A 37 23.78 4.93 -14.64
CA SER A 37 23.22 6.28 -14.52
C SER A 37 21.69 6.28 -14.37
N THR A 38 21.04 5.22 -14.86
CA THR A 38 19.59 4.98 -14.80
C THR A 38 19.14 4.16 -13.58
N LEU A 39 20.01 3.96 -12.56
CA LEU A 39 19.66 3.19 -11.35
C LEU A 39 18.46 3.78 -10.58
N TYR A 40 18.31 5.10 -10.63
CA TYR A 40 17.19 5.82 -10.02
C TYR A 40 16.47 6.64 -11.10
N GLY A 41 15.14 6.62 -11.09
CA GLY A 41 14.29 7.33 -12.04
C GLY A 41 12.86 7.42 -11.52
N MET A 42 12.03 8.18 -12.22
CA MET A 42 10.61 8.33 -11.89
C MET A 42 9.74 7.38 -12.72
N MET A 43 8.68 6.88 -12.10
CA MET A 43 7.64 6.05 -12.71
C MET A 43 6.33 6.85 -12.65
N TYR A 44 5.68 7.08 -13.79
CA TYR A 44 4.58 8.03 -13.89
C TYR A 44 3.33 7.46 -14.60
N GLU A 45 2.52 6.69 -13.86
CA GLU A 45 1.10 6.45 -14.18
C GLU A 45 0.19 6.52 -12.93
N SER A 46 0.66 7.20 -11.87
CA SER A 46 0.19 7.21 -10.46
C SER A 46 0.62 5.99 -9.62
N GLY A 47 0.98 6.24 -8.35
CA GLY A 47 1.70 5.31 -7.47
C GLY A 47 0.84 4.61 -6.42
N ASP A 48 0.96 5.03 -5.15
CA ASP A 48 0.12 4.55 -4.04
C ASP A 48 -1.37 4.86 -4.29
N GLY A 49 -2.23 3.84 -4.18
CA GLY A 49 -3.63 3.90 -4.62
C GLY A 49 -3.84 3.88 -6.14
N GLY A 50 -2.75 4.06 -6.89
CA GLY A 50 -2.66 3.97 -8.33
C GLY A 50 -2.19 2.60 -8.80
N LEU A 51 -1.11 2.58 -9.60
CA LEU A 51 -0.52 1.37 -10.18
C LEU A 51 -0.08 0.34 -9.12
N TYR A 52 0.38 0.80 -7.96
CA TYR A 52 0.80 -0.10 -6.89
C TYR A 52 -0.43 -0.76 -6.26
N ALA A 53 -0.47 -2.10 -6.26
CA ALA A 53 -1.70 -2.84 -6.01
C ALA A 53 -2.15 -2.93 -4.54
N GLU A 54 -1.52 -2.18 -3.64
CA GLU A 54 -1.97 -2.08 -2.26
C GLU A 54 -3.29 -1.30 -2.16
N LEU A 55 -4.31 -1.94 -1.61
CA LEU A 55 -5.64 -1.32 -1.47
C LEU A 55 -5.73 -0.46 -0.19
N LEU A 56 -4.91 -0.72 0.83
CA LEU A 56 -5.00 -0.03 2.11
C LEU A 56 -4.23 1.29 2.11
N GLN A 57 -4.94 2.40 2.29
CA GLN A 57 -4.32 3.71 2.48
C GLN A 57 -3.76 3.81 3.91
N ASN A 58 -2.58 4.42 4.08
CA ASN A 58 -1.96 4.60 5.38
C ASN A 58 -1.77 3.27 6.15
N ARG A 59 -1.41 2.19 5.43
CA ARG A 59 -1.39 0.80 5.94
C ARG A 59 -0.43 0.53 7.12
N ALA A 60 0.58 1.38 7.28
CA ALA A 60 1.70 1.18 8.21
C ALA A 60 2.07 2.47 8.98
N PHE A 61 1.23 3.49 8.95
CA PHE A 61 1.38 4.70 9.79
C PHE A 61 2.74 5.40 9.62
N GLN A 62 3.27 5.41 8.39
CA GLN A 62 4.58 5.97 8.06
C GLN A 62 4.52 7.49 7.95
N GLN A 63 5.53 8.19 8.49
CA GLN A 63 5.68 9.66 8.41
C GLN A 63 4.48 10.49 8.95
N VAL A 64 3.70 9.92 9.87
CA VAL A 64 2.62 10.64 10.58
C VAL A 64 2.97 10.92 12.04
N THR A 65 2.50 12.06 12.55
CA THR A 65 2.63 12.41 13.97
C THR A 65 1.66 11.59 14.82
N ALA A 66 2.19 10.73 15.68
CA ALA A 66 1.40 9.90 16.60
C ALA A 66 0.47 10.76 17.50
N ASN A 67 -0.59 10.13 18.00
CA ASN A 67 -1.63 10.73 18.83
C ASN A 67 -2.42 11.89 18.16
N THR A 68 -2.42 11.97 16.82
CA THR A 68 -3.21 12.95 16.05
C THR A 68 -4.30 12.29 15.20
N SER A 69 -5.39 13.00 14.93
CA SER A 69 -6.44 12.54 14.00
C SER A 69 -5.93 12.37 12.56
N ALA A 70 -4.88 13.10 12.18
CA ALA A 70 -4.26 12.99 10.85
C ALA A 70 -3.51 11.65 10.67
N ALA A 71 -2.91 11.11 11.75
CA ALA A 71 -2.29 9.78 11.71
C ALA A 71 -3.31 8.65 11.49
N LEU A 72 -4.58 8.89 11.84
CA LEU A 72 -5.70 7.99 11.56
C LEU A 72 -6.33 8.21 10.17
N ASN A 73 -5.66 8.88 9.22
CA ASN A 73 -6.17 9.02 7.86
C ASN A 73 -6.55 7.65 7.26
N ALA A 74 -7.70 7.59 6.59
CA ALA A 74 -8.40 6.38 6.12
C ALA A 74 -8.84 5.35 7.18
N TRP A 75 -8.48 5.49 8.47
CA TRP A 75 -8.81 4.52 9.53
C TRP A 75 -9.92 5.02 10.47
N SER A 76 -10.86 4.15 10.87
CA SER A 76 -11.80 4.44 11.96
C SER A 76 -12.12 3.21 12.82
N ALA A 77 -12.62 3.43 14.03
CA ALA A 77 -13.05 2.36 14.94
C ALA A 77 -14.37 1.72 14.48
N ILE A 78 -14.60 0.48 14.88
CA ILE A 78 -15.83 -0.29 14.72
C ILE A 78 -16.36 -0.65 16.10
N ASN A 79 -17.66 -0.44 16.30
CA ASN A 79 -18.37 -0.37 17.58
C ASN A 79 -18.07 0.95 18.35
N SER A 80 -19.12 1.69 18.71
CA SER A 80 -19.02 3.06 19.25
C SER A 80 -18.42 3.15 20.66
N GLY A 81 -18.28 2.03 21.37
CA GLY A 81 -17.55 1.99 22.64
C GLY A 81 -16.03 1.84 22.51
N ALA A 82 -15.51 1.54 21.31
CA ALA A 82 -14.09 1.32 21.08
C ALA A 82 -13.37 2.58 20.61
N SER A 83 -12.10 2.69 20.94
CA SER A 83 -11.24 3.80 20.51
C SER A 83 -9.98 3.29 19.81
N ILE A 84 -9.47 4.10 18.90
CA ILE A 84 -8.21 3.85 18.21
C ILE A 84 -7.30 5.07 18.30
N ALA A 85 -5.99 4.81 18.32
CA ALA A 85 -4.95 5.83 18.19
C ALA A 85 -3.78 5.24 17.41
N VAL A 86 -3.06 6.08 16.66
CA VAL A 86 -1.69 5.76 16.26
C VAL A 86 -0.77 6.19 17.39
N VAL A 87 0.01 5.26 17.91
CA VAL A 87 1.00 5.48 18.98
C VAL A 87 2.39 5.17 18.46
N ASP A 88 3.40 5.81 19.04
CA ASP A 88 4.80 5.62 18.69
C ASP A 88 5.55 4.77 19.72
N ASN A 89 6.55 4.01 19.24
CA ASN A 89 7.62 3.38 20.01
C ASN A 89 7.23 2.33 21.08
N THR A 90 5.93 2.04 21.31
CA THR A 90 5.50 1.13 22.40
C THR A 90 4.36 0.17 22.00
N PRO A 91 4.67 -1.03 21.48
CA PRO A 91 5.92 -1.44 20.85
C PRO A 91 5.99 -0.99 19.38
N SER A 92 7.18 -0.72 18.85
CA SER A 92 7.42 -0.54 17.41
C SER A 92 7.54 -1.89 16.69
N LEU A 93 7.19 -1.96 15.39
CA LEU A 93 7.44 -3.16 14.57
C LEU A 93 8.91 -3.24 14.10
N SER A 94 9.50 -2.10 13.75
CA SER A 94 10.92 -1.95 13.43
C SER A 94 11.32 -0.48 13.54
N GLU A 95 12.62 -0.16 13.46
CA GLU A 95 13.10 1.24 13.41
C GLU A 95 12.52 2.02 12.22
N ALA A 96 12.27 1.33 11.10
CA ALA A 96 11.64 1.92 9.91
C ALA A 96 10.11 2.07 10.03
N LEU A 97 9.48 1.35 10.96
CA LEU A 97 8.04 1.37 11.25
C LEU A 97 7.82 1.58 12.77
N PRO A 98 8.14 2.79 13.30
CA PRO A 98 8.10 3.07 14.74
C PRO A 98 6.67 3.27 15.28
N ASN A 99 5.72 3.58 14.40
CA ASN A 99 4.32 3.80 14.72
C ASN A 99 3.51 2.49 14.67
N SER A 100 2.44 2.40 15.45
CA SER A 100 1.48 1.30 15.44
C SER A 100 0.08 1.79 15.79
N LEU A 101 -0.95 1.14 15.29
CA LEU A 101 -2.33 1.40 15.70
C LEU A 101 -2.65 0.61 16.97
N GLN A 102 -3.04 1.31 18.02
CA GLN A 102 -3.64 0.74 19.22
C GLN A 102 -5.17 0.74 19.08
N LEU A 103 -5.79 -0.43 19.16
CA LEU A 103 -7.21 -0.62 19.39
C LEU A 103 -7.44 -0.83 20.89
N THR A 104 -8.30 -0.01 21.51
CA THR A 104 -8.75 -0.21 22.90
C THR A 104 -10.20 -0.69 22.93
N VAL A 105 -10.40 -1.90 23.43
CA VAL A 105 -11.73 -2.53 23.58
C VAL A 105 -12.30 -2.17 24.96
N PRO A 106 -13.52 -1.64 25.07
CA PRO A 106 -14.06 -1.23 26.37
C PRO A 106 -14.40 -2.44 27.25
N LYS A 107 -14.43 -2.23 28.58
CA LYS A 107 -14.93 -3.24 29.53
C LYS A 107 -16.43 -3.44 29.29
N GLY A 108 -16.86 -4.70 29.21
CA GLY A 108 -18.25 -5.05 28.88
C GLY A 108 -18.62 -4.92 27.39
N ALA A 109 -17.62 -4.82 26.50
CA ALA A 109 -17.83 -4.97 25.06
C ALA A 109 -18.54 -6.29 24.71
N THR A 110 -19.36 -6.28 23.65
CA THR A 110 -20.02 -7.46 23.08
C THR A 110 -20.12 -7.32 21.56
N GLY A 111 -20.21 -8.46 20.85
CA GLY A 111 -20.21 -8.48 19.38
C GLY A 111 -18.87 -8.05 18.77
N SER A 112 -18.85 -7.79 17.47
CA SER A 112 -17.66 -7.31 16.75
C SER A 112 -17.15 -5.96 17.28
N VAL A 113 -15.86 -5.87 17.62
CA VAL A 113 -15.17 -4.62 17.99
C VAL A 113 -13.82 -4.52 17.28
N GLY A 114 -13.51 -3.39 16.63
CA GLY A 114 -12.28 -3.33 15.82
C GLY A 114 -11.99 -2.04 15.07
N VAL A 115 -11.38 -2.20 13.89
CA VAL A 115 -10.89 -1.11 13.02
C VAL A 115 -11.27 -1.34 11.55
N GLN A 116 -11.55 -0.24 10.83
CA GLN A 116 -11.79 -0.22 9.39
C GLN A 116 -10.80 0.72 8.67
N ASN A 117 -10.48 0.40 7.41
CA ASN A 117 -9.71 1.24 6.48
C ASN A 117 -10.52 1.50 5.21
N SER A 118 -10.70 2.75 4.79
CA SER A 118 -11.45 3.11 3.57
C SER A 118 -10.65 3.05 2.27
N GLY A 119 -9.35 2.80 2.37
CA GLY A 119 -8.40 2.87 1.27
C GLY A 119 -8.40 4.20 0.50
N TYR A 120 -7.72 4.20 -0.63
CA TYR A 120 -7.50 5.38 -1.46
C TYR A 120 -8.77 5.77 -2.21
N SER A 121 -9.36 6.92 -1.87
CA SER A 121 -10.58 7.47 -2.50
C SER A 121 -11.76 6.49 -2.57
N GLY A 122 -11.83 5.55 -1.61
CA GLY A 122 -12.66 4.35 -1.70
C GLY A 122 -11.92 3.24 -2.48
N SER A 123 -11.01 2.53 -1.81
CA SER A 123 -10.39 1.31 -2.36
C SER A 123 -11.45 0.33 -2.82
N THR A 124 -11.27 -0.46 -3.86
CA THR A 124 -12.20 -1.57 -4.16
C THR A 124 -12.20 -2.64 -3.04
N PHE A 125 -13.39 -3.15 -2.67
CA PHE A 125 -13.71 -4.23 -1.68
C PHE A 125 -13.79 -3.89 -0.13
N LYS A 126 -14.70 -4.53 0.67
CA LYS A 126 -15.24 -4.06 2.03
C LYS A 126 -14.80 -4.86 3.36
N GLY A 127 -15.54 -5.02 4.51
CA GLY A 127 -15.07 -5.57 5.88
C GLY A 127 -15.47 -6.92 6.67
N PRO A 128 -15.59 -7.00 8.05
CA PRO A 128 -14.95 -7.93 9.07
C PRO A 128 -15.86 -9.00 9.79
N PHE A 129 -15.43 -9.84 10.78
CA PHE A 129 -14.10 -10.32 11.21
C PHE A 129 -14.11 -11.84 11.51
N ASN A 130 -13.12 -12.68 11.20
CA ASN A 130 -12.58 -12.89 9.87
C ASN A 130 -11.79 -11.73 9.24
N ILE A 131 -10.51 -11.86 8.88
CA ILE A 131 -10.00 -10.95 7.84
C ILE A 131 -10.92 -11.18 6.63
N ALA A 132 -11.66 -10.15 6.22
CA ALA A 132 -12.93 -10.32 5.52
C ALA A 132 -13.34 -9.03 4.87
N LEU A 133 -14.27 -9.19 3.92
CA LEU A 133 -14.90 -8.09 3.25
C LEU A 133 -16.46 -8.17 3.32
N LYS A 134 -17.14 -7.14 3.85
CA LYS A 134 -18.56 -6.81 4.18
C LYS A 134 -18.99 -5.46 3.64
N SER A 135 -20.09 -5.38 2.91
CA SER A 135 -20.50 -4.12 2.26
C SER A 135 -20.87 -2.98 3.23
N SER A 136 -20.32 -1.77 3.06
CA SER A 136 -20.77 -0.55 3.76
C SER A 136 -22.15 -0.05 3.32
N THR A 137 -22.52 -0.27 2.05
CA THR A 137 -23.79 0.18 1.45
C THR A 137 -24.96 -0.71 1.90
N THR A 138 -24.68 -1.97 2.21
CA THR A 138 -25.72 -3.02 2.44
C THR A 138 -25.46 -3.93 3.64
N GLY A 139 -24.37 -3.72 4.39
CA GLY A 139 -23.93 -4.55 5.53
C GLY A 139 -23.35 -5.94 5.19
N ALA A 140 -23.44 -6.40 3.95
CA ALA A 140 -23.36 -7.83 3.61
C ALA A 140 -21.93 -8.37 3.36
N THR A 141 -21.54 -9.44 4.06
CA THR A 141 -20.24 -10.15 3.88
C THR A 141 -20.09 -10.75 2.48
N LEU A 142 -19.09 -10.25 1.76
CA LEU A 142 -18.60 -10.61 0.43
C LEU A 142 -17.43 -11.62 0.44
N ALA A 143 -16.57 -11.65 1.47
CA ALA A 143 -15.46 -12.60 1.64
C ALA A 143 -15.10 -12.75 3.13
N SER A 144 -14.48 -13.85 3.56
CA SER A 144 -14.04 -14.02 4.97
C SER A 144 -13.06 -15.17 5.21
N ALA A 145 -12.09 -14.95 6.11
CA ALA A 145 -11.20 -15.96 6.69
C ALA A 145 -10.79 -15.62 8.15
N SER A 146 -11.16 -16.45 9.12
CA SER A 146 -10.77 -16.28 10.54
C SER A 146 -9.49 -17.03 10.89
N VAL A 147 -8.72 -16.46 11.82
CA VAL A 147 -7.56 -17.09 12.47
C VAL A 147 -7.79 -17.08 13.98
N GLN A 148 -7.56 -18.23 14.63
CA GLN A 148 -7.61 -18.34 16.09
C GLN A 148 -6.25 -17.98 16.67
N ILE A 149 -6.22 -17.00 17.57
CA ILE A 149 -5.04 -16.65 18.37
C ILE A 149 -5.17 -17.36 19.72
N THR A 150 -4.49 -18.49 19.87
CA THR A 150 -4.66 -19.38 21.03
C THR A 150 -3.90 -18.93 22.28
N GLU A 151 -2.86 -18.12 22.11
CA GLU A 151 -1.99 -17.66 23.20
C GLU A 151 -1.74 -16.14 23.10
N PRO A 152 -1.71 -15.40 24.22
CA PRO A 152 -1.43 -13.96 24.22
C PRO A 152 0.07 -13.70 23.95
N SER A 153 0.39 -13.29 22.73
CA SER A 153 1.75 -12.91 22.33
C SER A 153 2.05 -11.44 22.70
N THR A 154 3.23 -11.21 23.29
CA THR A 154 3.87 -9.89 23.40
C THR A 154 4.86 -9.60 22.26
N GLN A 155 5.06 -10.57 21.36
CA GLN A 155 5.89 -10.46 20.17
C GLN A 155 5.02 -10.22 18.94
N TRP A 156 5.54 -9.46 17.97
CA TRP A 156 4.87 -9.24 16.69
C TRP A 156 4.72 -10.55 15.90
N THR A 157 3.49 -10.89 15.56
CA THR A 157 3.14 -12.10 14.79
C THR A 157 2.45 -11.70 13.50
N GLN A 158 3.03 -12.06 12.35
CA GLN A 158 2.39 -11.83 11.06
C GLN A 158 1.20 -12.78 10.89
N ILE A 159 0.02 -12.23 10.58
CA ILE A 159 -1.16 -12.99 10.19
C ILE A 159 -1.33 -12.86 8.68
N SER A 160 -1.41 -13.98 7.97
CA SER A 160 -1.58 -14.02 6.51
C SER A 160 -2.66 -15.03 6.14
N VAL A 161 -3.64 -14.59 5.35
CA VAL A 161 -4.75 -15.42 4.84
C VAL A 161 -5.09 -15.04 3.41
N GLN A 162 -5.79 -15.91 2.69
CA GLN A 162 -6.39 -15.57 1.39
C GLN A 162 -7.87 -15.28 1.55
N LEU A 163 -8.36 -14.26 0.83
CA LEU A 163 -9.75 -13.80 0.88
C LEU A 163 -10.40 -14.10 -0.46
N LYS A 164 -11.35 -15.03 -0.47
CA LYS A 164 -12.08 -15.40 -1.69
C LYS A 164 -13.46 -14.74 -1.68
N PRO A 165 -13.78 -13.85 -2.65
CA PRO A 165 -15.13 -13.33 -2.82
C PRO A 165 -16.14 -14.44 -3.08
N THR A 166 -17.26 -14.40 -2.36
CA THR A 166 -18.47 -15.21 -2.59
C THR A 166 -19.52 -14.45 -3.40
N ALA A 167 -19.44 -13.11 -3.45
CA ALA A 167 -20.28 -12.24 -4.26
C ALA A 167 -19.52 -10.97 -4.70
N THR A 168 -19.89 -10.42 -5.86
CA THR A 168 -19.43 -9.10 -6.33
C THR A 168 -20.16 -7.99 -5.57
N ALA A 169 -19.46 -6.90 -5.23
CA ALA A 169 -20.08 -5.72 -4.62
C ALA A 169 -21.00 -4.97 -5.60
N SER A 170 -21.98 -4.25 -5.07
CA SER A 170 -22.88 -3.37 -5.85
C SER A 170 -22.23 -2.07 -6.33
N ASP A 171 -21.17 -1.62 -5.66
CA ASP A 171 -20.59 -0.28 -5.85
C ASP A 171 -19.16 -0.19 -5.26
N THR A 172 -18.51 0.96 -5.45
CA THR A 172 -17.11 1.21 -5.11
C THR A 172 -16.83 1.70 -3.68
N ASN A 173 -17.82 2.00 -2.83
CA ASN A 173 -17.62 2.71 -1.54
C ASN A 173 -17.07 1.82 -0.41
N ASN A 174 -15.85 1.32 -0.53
CA ASN A 174 -15.44 0.01 -0.02
C ASN A 174 -14.37 0.12 1.12
N VAL A 175 -14.54 -0.62 2.24
CA VAL A 175 -13.74 -0.51 3.49
C VAL A 175 -13.12 -1.84 3.98
N PHE A 176 -11.81 -2.07 4.02
CA PHE A 176 -11.23 -3.25 4.69
C PHE A 176 -11.43 -3.20 6.22
N GLU A 177 -11.67 -4.32 6.91
CA GLU A 177 -11.98 -4.29 8.36
C GLU A 177 -11.42 -5.48 9.19
N VAL A 178 -11.15 -5.23 10.48
CA VAL A 178 -10.50 -6.14 11.45
C VAL A 178 -11.16 -5.99 12.84
N THR A 179 -11.95 -6.97 13.33
CA THR A 179 -12.76 -6.86 14.59
C THR A 179 -12.77 -8.10 15.52
N VAL A 180 -12.00 -8.10 16.60
CA VAL A 180 -12.11 -9.16 17.64
C VAL A 180 -13.52 -9.29 18.22
N ASP A 181 -13.82 -10.47 18.79
CA ASP A 181 -15.01 -10.63 19.64
C ASP A 181 -14.84 -9.75 20.89
N GLY A 182 -15.77 -8.81 21.07
CA GLY A 182 -15.75 -7.84 22.15
C GLY A 182 -15.86 -8.46 23.53
N ALA A 183 -16.59 -9.58 23.69
CA ALA A 183 -16.73 -10.22 24.99
C ALA A 183 -15.41 -10.86 25.45
N SER A 184 -14.71 -11.53 24.54
CA SER A 184 -13.39 -12.14 24.76
C SER A 184 -12.29 -11.09 24.93
N ALA A 185 -12.36 -9.98 24.18
CA ALA A 185 -11.39 -8.89 24.20
C ALA A 185 -11.70 -7.77 25.20
N ALA A 186 -12.75 -7.89 26.02
CA ALA A 186 -13.28 -6.81 26.86
C ALA A 186 -12.21 -6.20 27.81
N GLY A 187 -11.91 -4.91 27.63
CA GLY A 187 -10.93 -4.19 28.43
C GLY A 187 -9.47 -4.38 28.01
N GLN A 188 -9.18 -5.05 26.89
CA GLN A 188 -7.84 -5.24 26.35
C GLN A 188 -7.42 -4.11 25.40
N SER A 189 -6.11 -3.92 25.24
CA SER A 189 -5.52 -3.16 24.12
C SER A 189 -4.84 -4.13 23.16
N ILE A 190 -5.05 -3.94 21.85
CA ILE A 190 -4.47 -4.76 20.79
C ILE A 190 -3.72 -3.82 19.84
N PHE A 191 -2.49 -4.17 19.51
CA PHE A 191 -1.60 -3.36 18.67
C PHE A 191 -1.45 -3.99 17.29
N PHE A 192 -1.49 -3.15 16.25
CA PHE A 192 -1.37 -3.55 14.86
C PHE A 192 -0.35 -2.67 14.13
N ALA A 193 0.48 -3.29 13.28
CA ALA A 193 1.44 -2.62 12.42
C ALA A 193 1.52 -3.34 11.08
N LEU A 194 1.84 -2.60 10.01
CA LEU A 194 1.95 -3.09 8.64
C LEU A 194 0.77 -3.98 8.20
N PHE A 195 -0.42 -3.38 8.13
CA PHE A 195 -1.52 -3.98 7.37
C PHE A 195 -1.15 -4.05 5.88
N SER A 196 -1.77 -4.95 5.12
CA SER A 196 -1.67 -4.99 3.67
C SER A 196 -2.81 -5.79 3.05
N LEU A 197 -3.36 -5.35 1.92
CA LEU A 197 -4.34 -6.09 1.14
C LEU A 197 -4.04 -5.93 -0.36
N PHE A 198 -3.72 -7.05 -1.02
CA PHE A 198 -3.45 -7.10 -2.46
C PHE A 198 -4.54 -7.89 -3.21
N PRO A 199 -5.02 -7.40 -4.36
CA PRO A 199 -5.74 -8.20 -5.34
C PRO A 199 -4.75 -9.08 -6.15
N PRO A 200 -5.23 -9.91 -7.09
CA PRO A 200 -4.35 -10.49 -8.11
C PRO A 200 -3.57 -9.41 -8.85
N THR A 201 -2.25 -9.53 -8.84
CA THR A 201 -1.31 -8.56 -9.42
C THR A 201 -0.91 -8.92 -10.85
N PHE A 202 -0.53 -7.91 -11.65
CA PHE A 202 0.08 -8.10 -12.96
C PHE A 202 1.26 -9.09 -12.90
N MET A 203 1.27 -10.07 -13.82
CA MET A 203 2.25 -11.16 -13.89
C MET A 203 2.44 -11.96 -12.59
N ASN A 204 1.43 -11.99 -11.70
CA ASN A 204 1.45 -12.65 -10.39
C ASN A 204 2.65 -12.23 -9.49
N ARG A 205 3.13 -10.99 -9.64
CA ARG A 205 4.26 -10.47 -8.85
C ARG A 205 3.82 -10.13 -7.42
N ALA A 206 4.42 -10.79 -6.43
CA ALA A 206 4.29 -10.36 -5.03
C ALA A 206 4.72 -8.88 -4.90
N ASN A 207 3.96 -8.09 -4.11
CA ASN A 207 4.12 -6.64 -4.01
C ASN A 207 4.03 -5.91 -5.38
N GLY A 208 3.26 -6.46 -6.32
CA GLY A 208 3.23 -6.05 -7.72
C GLY A 208 2.24 -4.93 -8.06
N MET A 209 2.06 -4.75 -9.37
CA MET A 209 1.19 -3.74 -9.98
C MET A 209 -0.25 -4.25 -10.13
N ARG A 210 -1.22 -3.34 -10.14
CA ARG A 210 -2.65 -3.67 -10.29
C ARG A 210 -2.95 -4.12 -11.71
N LEU A 211 -3.66 -5.23 -11.83
CA LEU A 211 -4.00 -5.84 -13.12
C LEU A 211 -4.94 -4.96 -13.96
N ASP A 212 -5.78 -4.15 -13.30
CA ASP A 212 -6.79 -3.28 -13.90
C ASP A 212 -6.25 -1.90 -14.36
N ILE A 213 -4.95 -1.67 -14.28
CA ILE A 213 -4.30 -0.39 -14.64
C ILE A 213 -3.27 -0.59 -15.74
N ALA A 214 -2.35 -1.54 -15.55
CA ALA A 214 -1.13 -1.71 -16.36
C ALA A 214 -1.33 -2.05 -17.86
N THR A 215 -2.57 -2.04 -18.39
CA THR A 215 -2.89 -2.57 -19.73
C THR A 215 -4.02 -1.88 -20.53
N GLY A 216 -4.70 -0.84 -20.03
CA GLY A 216 -5.67 0.04 -20.76
C GLY A 216 -6.99 -0.59 -21.27
N GLN A 217 -8.17 0.03 -21.07
CA GLN A 217 -9.49 -0.66 -21.07
C GLN A 217 -9.86 -1.45 -22.34
N GLU A 218 -10.14 -0.79 -23.46
CA GLU A 218 -10.51 -1.39 -24.75
C GLU A 218 -9.47 -1.03 -25.83
N PRO A 219 -9.27 -1.81 -26.91
CA PRO A 219 -8.28 -1.49 -27.94
C PRO A 219 -8.56 -0.16 -28.67
N SER A 220 -9.82 0.29 -28.63
CA SER A 220 -10.31 1.59 -29.11
C SER A 220 -10.13 2.74 -28.10
N GLN A 221 -9.92 2.45 -26.81
CA GLN A 221 -9.74 3.40 -25.71
C GLN A 221 -8.29 3.55 -25.24
N ARG A 222 -7.37 2.75 -25.81
CA ARG A 222 -5.92 2.85 -25.61
C ARG A 222 -5.43 4.30 -25.77
N TRP A 223 -4.32 4.63 -25.11
CA TRP A 223 -3.61 5.87 -25.38
C TRP A 223 -3.03 5.85 -26.82
N ILE A 224 -3.14 6.97 -27.53
CA ILE A 224 -2.75 7.13 -28.94
C ILE A 224 -1.92 8.40 -29.05
N TRP A 225 -0.60 8.26 -29.24
CA TRP A 225 0.35 9.37 -29.16
C TRP A 225 -0.03 10.58 -30.04
N ASN A 226 -0.45 10.33 -31.29
CA ASN A 226 -0.78 11.37 -32.26
C ASN A 226 -2.10 12.10 -31.96
N ASN A 227 -2.91 11.62 -31.00
CA ASN A 227 -4.07 12.34 -30.47
C ASN A 227 -3.66 13.32 -29.35
N THR A 228 -2.41 13.26 -28.90
CA THR A 228 -1.89 13.99 -27.72
C THR A 228 -0.90 15.09 -28.08
N ILE A 229 -0.76 15.43 -29.36
CA ILE A 229 0.17 16.46 -29.85
C ILE A 229 -0.56 17.50 -30.72
N GLY A 230 0.11 18.60 -31.04
CA GLY A 230 -0.49 19.70 -31.78
C GLY A 230 -1.47 20.54 -30.94
N PRO A 231 -2.31 21.38 -31.58
CA PRO A 231 -3.22 22.29 -30.89
C PRO A 231 -4.23 21.56 -30.00
N LEU A 232 -4.53 22.12 -28.82
CA LEU A 232 -5.53 21.55 -27.90
C LEU A 232 -6.95 21.47 -28.49
N THR A 233 -7.24 22.21 -29.55
CA THR A 233 -8.51 22.11 -30.31
C THR A 233 -8.65 20.81 -31.09
N ASP A 234 -7.52 20.16 -31.37
CA ASP A 234 -7.41 19.03 -32.28
C ASP A 234 -7.17 17.71 -31.50
N ARG A 235 -6.90 17.81 -30.19
CA ARG A 235 -6.79 16.68 -29.26
C ARG A 235 -8.18 16.26 -28.78
N PRO A 236 -8.70 15.07 -29.15
CA PRO A 236 -10.05 14.64 -28.76
C PRO A 236 -10.15 14.21 -27.29
N GLY A 237 -9.01 13.99 -26.62
CA GLY A 237 -8.93 13.26 -25.37
C GLY A 237 -9.36 11.79 -25.50
N ARG A 238 -9.46 11.10 -24.37
CA ARG A 238 -9.95 9.72 -24.27
C ARG A 238 -10.61 9.44 -22.92
N PRO A 239 -11.48 8.42 -22.79
CA PRO A 239 -11.74 7.80 -21.51
C PRO A 239 -10.41 7.33 -20.90
N GLY A 240 -10.05 7.84 -19.74
CA GLY A 240 -8.92 7.33 -18.97
C GLY A 240 -9.33 6.09 -18.19
N ASP A 241 -8.36 5.23 -17.92
CA ASP A 241 -8.54 3.90 -17.31
C ASP A 241 -8.92 3.95 -15.81
N TRP A 242 -9.14 5.17 -15.31
CA TRP A 242 -9.37 5.58 -13.92
C TRP A 242 -10.80 6.09 -13.65
N GLY A 243 -11.72 5.91 -14.60
CA GLY A 243 -13.11 6.38 -14.48
C GLY A 243 -13.32 7.88 -14.74
N TYR A 244 -12.31 8.59 -15.21
CA TYR A 244 -12.40 9.99 -15.65
C TYR A 244 -11.77 10.19 -17.05
N VAL A 245 -12.19 11.22 -17.76
CA VAL A 245 -11.66 11.57 -19.09
C VAL A 245 -10.25 12.13 -18.96
N ASN A 246 -9.32 11.62 -19.76
CA ASN A 246 -8.03 12.28 -20.01
C ASN A 246 -8.24 13.28 -21.16
N THR A 247 -7.83 14.54 -20.96
CA THR A 247 -7.92 15.59 -21.99
C THR A 247 -6.79 15.50 -23.01
N ASP A 248 -5.77 14.68 -22.73
CA ASP A 248 -4.53 14.54 -23.50
C ASP A 248 -3.77 15.87 -23.78
N GLY A 249 -4.10 16.91 -23.00
CA GLY A 249 -3.38 18.20 -22.97
C GLY A 249 -2.05 18.16 -22.20
N LEU A 250 -1.81 17.09 -21.42
CA LEU A 250 -0.47 16.63 -21.03
C LEU A 250 -0.19 15.41 -21.92
N GLY A 251 0.41 15.66 -23.08
CA GLY A 251 0.66 14.67 -24.11
C GLY A 251 2.14 14.43 -24.36
N LEU A 252 2.45 13.75 -25.47
CA LEU A 252 3.82 13.28 -25.74
C LEU A 252 4.85 14.42 -25.72
N LEU A 253 4.55 15.55 -26.37
CA LEU A 253 5.48 16.69 -26.44
C LEU A 253 5.72 17.28 -25.04
N GLU A 254 4.65 17.53 -24.27
CA GLU A 254 4.77 18.14 -22.94
C GLU A 254 5.52 17.22 -21.94
N TYR A 255 5.44 15.88 -22.11
CA TYR A 255 6.29 14.95 -21.35
C TYR A 255 7.76 15.00 -21.80
N LEU A 256 8.04 15.12 -23.09
CA LEU A 256 9.41 15.18 -23.61
C LEU A 256 10.11 16.49 -23.24
N GLU A 257 9.41 17.62 -23.30
CA GLU A 257 9.90 18.93 -22.84
C GLU A 257 10.27 18.88 -21.35
N PHE A 258 9.39 18.33 -20.49
CA PHE A 258 9.69 18.13 -19.07
C PHE A 258 10.87 17.18 -18.81
N ILE A 259 11.06 16.17 -19.66
CA ILE A 259 12.19 15.24 -19.57
C ILE A 259 13.51 15.93 -19.98
N GLU A 260 13.50 16.81 -20.98
CA GLU A 260 14.66 17.63 -21.37
C GLU A 260 15.02 18.66 -20.29
N ASP A 261 14.05 19.47 -19.83
CA ASP A 261 14.23 20.50 -18.78
C ASP A 261 14.85 19.94 -17.49
N MET A 262 14.48 18.71 -17.13
CA MET A 262 14.96 18.02 -15.92
C MET A 262 16.24 17.19 -16.15
N GLY A 263 16.78 17.15 -17.37
CA GLY A 263 17.96 16.35 -17.73
C GLY A 263 17.76 14.83 -17.59
N MET A 264 16.53 14.35 -17.76
CA MET A 264 16.14 12.95 -17.61
C MET A 264 16.30 12.16 -18.92
N GLN A 265 16.08 10.85 -18.85
CA GLN A 265 16.02 9.97 -20.03
C GLN A 265 14.66 9.27 -20.09
N PRO A 266 13.95 9.27 -21.23
CA PRO A 266 12.64 8.63 -21.35
C PRO A 266 12.77 7.11 -21.41
N ILE A 267 11.98 6.40 -20.60
CA ILE A 267 11.67 4.98 -20.80
C ILE A 267 10.23 4.91 -21.29
N MET A 268 10.03 5.23 -22.57
CA MET A 268 8.70 5.38 -23.17
C MET A 268 8.05 4.02 -23.48
N ALA A 269 6.82 3.83 -23.02
CA ALA A 269 6.00 2.69 -23.39
C ALA A 269 5.31 2.91 -24.75
N VAL A 270 5.07 1.81 -25.47
CA VAL A 270 4.26 1.77 -26.71
C VAL A 270 3.14 0.75 -26.53
N TRP A 271 1.96 0.99 -27.15
CA TRP A 271 0.84 0.07 -26.97
C TRP A 271 1.03 -1.24 -27.76
N ALA A 272 0.90 -2.37 -27.07
CA ALA A 272 1.43 -3.67 -27.51
C ALA A 272 0.37 -4.70 -27.95
N GLY A 273 -0.83 -4.27 -28.36
CA GLY A 273 -1.85 -5.19 -28.90
C GLY A 273 -2.81 -5.81 -27.87
N TYR A 274 -2.93 -5.27 -26.66
CA TYR A 274 -3.74 -5.83 -25.57
C TYR A 274 -4.55 -4.78 -24.81
N SER A 275 -5.69 -5.18 -24.21
CA SER A 275 -6.55 -4.30 -23.38
C SER A 275 -7.16 -5.01 -22.15
N LEU A 276 -7.55 -4.27 -21.12
CA LEU A 276 -8.10 -4.75 -19.83
C LEU A 276 -9.42 -5.51 -19.96
N GLY A 277 -10.22 -5.22 -20.99
CA GLY A 277 -11.38 -6.02 -21.40
C GLY A 277 -11.02 -7.47 -21.82
N GLY A 278 -9.74 -7.84 -21.78
CA GLY A 278 -9.22 -9.17 -22.09
C GLY A 278 -8.89 -9.37 -23.57
N GLN A 279 -9.04 -8.33 -24.40
CA GLN A 279 -8.84 -8.42 -25.83
C GLN A 279 -7.35 -8.39 -26.18
N SER A 280 -6.91 -9.43 -26.89
CA SER A 280 -5.63 -9.44 -27.61
C SER A 280 -5.93 -9.27 -29.10
N ILE A 281 -5.27 -8.32 -29.77
CA ILE A 281 -5.34 -8.17 -31.22
C ILE A 281 -4.71 -9.41 -31.87
N ALA A 282 -5.35 -9.96 -32.91
CA ALA A 282 -4.81 -11.13 -33.60
C ALA A 282 -3.50 -10.79 -34.32
N GLU A 283 -2.58 -11.75 -34.45
CA GLU A 283 -1.23 -11.50 -35.01
C GLU A 283 -1.28 -10.87 -36.41
N ASN A 284 -2.23 -11.31 -37.24
CA ASN A 284 -2.48 -10.78 -38.59
C ASN A 284 -3.10 -9.37 -38.60
N GLU A 285 -3.52 -8.83 -37.46
CA GLU A 285 -4.12 -7.50 -37.28
C GLU A 285 -3.16 -6.52 -36.56
N LEU A 286 -2.01 -6.96 -36.06
CA LEU A 286 -1.05 -6.12 -35.34
C LEU A 286 -0.38 -5.04 -36.21
N GLY A 287 -0.37 -5.20 -37.54
CA GLY A 287 0.38 -4.35 -38.48
C GLY A 287 0.23 -2.84 -38.29
N PRO A 288 -1.00 -2.27 -38.23
CA PRO A 288 -1.22 -0.84 -38.01
C PRO A 288 -0.70 -0.34 -36.65
N TYR A 289 -0.79 -1.17 -35.61
CA TYR A 289 -0.35 -0.83 -34.26
C TYR A 289 1.19 -0.87 -34.14
N ILE A 290 1.82 -1.84 -34.78
CA ILE A 290 3.30 -1.91 -34.94
C ILE A 290 3.80 -0.68 -35.70
N GLN A 291 3.07 -0.18 -36.69
CA GLN A 291 3.46 1.05 -37.38
C GLN A 291 3.29 2.27 -36.47
N ALA A 292 2.12 2.44 -35.83
CA ALA A 292 1.89 3.55 -34.90
C ALA A 292 2.92 3.62 -33.76
N ALA A 293 3.44 2.48 -33.29
CA ALA A 293 4.51 2.41 -32.29
C ALA A 293 5.89 2.84 -32.84
N LYS A 294 6.20 2.59 -34.11
CA LYS A 294 7.41 3.15 -34.77
C LYS A 294 7.27 4.65 -34.98
N ASP A 295 6.09 5.09 -35.39
CA ASP A 295 5.80 6.50 -35.63
C ASP A 295 5.93 7.28 -34.31
N GLN A 296 5.40 6.75 -33.20
CA GLN A 296 5.58 7.28 -31.84
C GLN A 296 7.08 7.40 -31.45
N ALA A 297 7.90 6.41 -31.80
CA ALA A 297 9.33 6.40 -31.51
C ALA A 297 10.17 7.25 -32.50
N SER A 298 9.53 7.91 -33.46
CA SER A 298 10.15 8.74 -34.51
C SER A 298 9.59 10.17 -34.55
N ALA A 299 8.80 10.54 -33.54
CA ALA A 299 8.11 11.83 -33.41
C ALA A 299 8.90 12.82 -32.54
#